data_AF-A0AAW0YJ21-F1
#
_entry.id   AF-A0AAW0YJ21-F1
#
_cell.length_a   1.000
_cell.length_b   1.000
_cell.length_c   1.000
_cell.angle_alpha   90.00
_cell.angle_beta   90.00
_cell.angle_gamma   90.00
#
_symmetry.space_group_name_H-M   'P 1'
#
loop_
_entity.id
_entity.type
_entity.pdbx_description
1 polymer ?
#
loop_
_entity_poly.entity_id
_entity_poly.type
_entity_poly.pdbx_seq_one_letter_code
_entity_poly.pdbx_strand_id
1 'polypeptide(L)'
;EDATPESEEEAAIDDNFNLPISLALLILLIYILCGCFIYTMWETWTYFEAFYFIFISMTTIGFGDYVPQHPAFMMMTTVYLVFGLALTAMCINIIQEKLSDTFRHASEKLKESFGHIMATATQGEEAALPEGKEVEVAEVHGGKTKNSTDTVTVKKET
;
A
#
# COMPACT_ATOMS: atom_id res chain seq x y z
N GLU A 1 10.32 23.20 53.71
CA GLU A 1 9.50 22.95 52.51
C GLU A 1 10.34 23.35 51.33
N ASP A 2 11.37 22.58 51.04
CA ASP A 2 11.31 21.29 50.33
C ASP A 2 10.81 21.45 48.89
N ALA A 3 11.74 21.21 47.99
CA ALA A 3 11.56 21.29 46.56
C ALA A 3 10.94 19.98 46.07
N THR A 4 10.00 20.05 45.14
CA THR A 4 9.98 19.11 44.01
C THR A 4 9.33 19.79 42.80
N PRO A 5 9.97 19.72 41.63
CA PRO A 5 9.59 20.43 40.42
C PRO A 5 8.72 19.53 39.51
N GLU A 6 8.22 20.11 38.42
CA GLU A 6 7.97 19.39 37.16
C GLU A 6 6.92 18.26 37.19
N SER A 7 5.68 18.63 36.89
CA SER A 7 4.84 17.80 36.01
C SER A 7 4.24 18.70 34.93
N GLU A 8 5.13 19.36 34.19
CA GLU A 8 4.85 19.67 32.79
C GLU A 8 4.77 18.32 32.06
N GLU A 9 3.63 17.65 32.18
CA GLU A 9 3.22 16.65 31.22
C GLU A 9 2.72 17.39 29.96
N GLU A 10 3.57 18.27 29.41
CA GLU A 10 3.61 18.47 27.97
C GLU A 10 4.18 17.16 27.42
N ALA A 11 3.34 16.13 27.39
CA ALA A 11 3.54 14.99 26.54
C ALA A 11 3.84 15.59 25.17
N ALA A 12 5.08 15.48 24.72
CA ALA A 12 5.51 15.93 23.42
C ALA A 12 4.57 15.28 22.39
N ILE A 13 3.57 16.03 21.97
CA ILE A 13 2.68 15.62 20.91
C ILE A 13 3.56 15.74 19.68
N ASP A 14 4.08 14.60 19.23
CA ASP A 14 4.69 14.48 17.91
C ASP A 14 3.58 14.70 16.87
N ASP A 15 3.21 15.96 16.68
CA ASP A 15 2.19 16.45 15.75
C ASP A 15 2.68 16.41 14.29
N ASN A 16 3.65 15.54 13.98
CA ASN A 16 4.31 15.53 12.69
C ASN A 16 3.84 14.36 11.81
N PHE A 17 2.87 14.68 10.93
CA PHE A 17 2.51 13.97 9.69
C PHE A 17 1.77 12.62 9.77
N ASN A 18 0.68 12.52 10.54
CA ASN A 18 -0.39 11.53 10.31
C ASN A 18 -1.81 11.99 10.74
N LEU A 19 -1.98 13.26 11.09
CA LEU A 19 -3.17 13.83 11.72
C LEU A 19 -4.54 13.44 11.11
N PRO A 20 -4.74 13.44 9.77
CA PRO A 20 -6.04 13.04 9.22
C PRO A 20 -6.34 11.54 9.38
N ILE A 21 -5.30 10.72 9.45
CA ILE A 21 -5.39 9.25 9.47
C ILE A 21 -5.68 8.76 10.89
N SER A 22 -4.91 9.24 11.86
CA SER A 22 -5.17 8.97 13.27
C SER A 22 -6.55 9.47 13.69
N LEU A 23 -6.97 10.65 13.21
CA LEU A 23 -8.29 11.21 13.49
C LEU A 23 -9.42 10.34 12.95
N ALA A 24 -9.35 9.88 11.69
CA ALA A 24 -10.39 9.02 11.11
C ALA A 24 -10.51 7.68 11.86
N LEU A 25 -9.39 7.06 12.23
CA LEU A 25 -9.39 5.83 13.02
C LEU A 25 -9.92 6.06 14.44
N LEU A 26 -9.58 7.19 15.06
CA LEU A 26 -10.10 7.57 16.37
C LEU A 26 -11.62 7.79 16.33
N ILE A 27 -12.13 8.48 15.32
CA ILE A 27 -13.57 8.69 15.10
C ILE A 27 -14.27 7.34 14.93
N LEU A 28 -13.72 6.43 14.12
CA LEU A 28 -14.26 5.08 13.96
C LEU A 28 -14.27 4.31 15.29
N LEU A 29 -13.20 4.38 16.08
CA LEU A 29 -13.13 3.72 17.38
C LEU A 29 -14.22 4.25 18.33
N ILE A 30 -14.33 5.58 18.46
CA ILE A 30 -15.36 6.22 19.30
C ILE A 30 -16.76 5.85 18.81
N TYR A 31 -16.97 5.79 17.50
CA TYR A 31 -18.24 5.40 16.89
C TYR A 31 -18.68 3.98 17.32
N ILE A 32 -17.74 3.04 17.32
CA ILE A 32 -17.97 1.65 17.75
C ILE A 32 -18.26 1.60 19.24
N LEU A 33 -17.44 2.24 20.07
CA LEU A 33 -17.61 2.24 21.54
C LEU A 33 -18.95 2.88 21.95
N CYS A 34 -19.33 3.99 21.31
CA CYS A 34 -20.61 4.64 21.52
C CYS A 34 -21.78 3.73 21.13
N GLY A 35 -21.67 3.07 19.96
CA GLY A 35 -22.66 2.08 19.54
C GLY A 35 -22.79 0.94 20.55
N CYS A 36 -21.68 0.35 21.00
CA CYS A 36 -21.70 -0.72 22.01
C CYS A 36 -22.46 -0.29 23.26
N PHE A 37 -22.15 0.89 23.78
CA PHE A 37 -22.83 1.43 24.95
C PHE A 37 -24.34 1.59 24.73
N ILE A 38 -24.75 2.15 23.59
CA ILE A 38 -26.17 2.31 23.24
C ILE A 38 -26.87 0.94 23.18
N TYR A 39 -26.28 -0.04 22.48
CA TYR A 39 -26.90 -1.36 22.33
C TYR A 39 -26.98 -2.13 23.63
N THR A 40 -26.00 -2.02 24.54
CA THR A 40 -26.11 -2.63 25.88
C THR A 40 -27.23 -2.04 26.74
N MET A 41 -27.67 -0.82 26.44
CA MET A 41 -28.78 -0.17 27.13
C MET A 41 -30.14 -0.48 26.47
N TRP A 42 -30.18 -0.64 25.14
CA TRP A 42 -31.41 -0.91 24.39
C TRP A 42 -31.80 -2.38 24.36
N GLU A 43 -30.84 -3.22 24.02
CA GLU A 43 -30.98 -4.67 24.02
C GLU A 43 -30.20 -5.15 25.24
N THR A 44 -30.74 -6.06 26.06
CA THR A 44 -30.09 -6.53 27.30
C THR A 44 -28.89 -7.45 27.01
N TRP A 45 -28.08 -7.08 26.03
CA TRP A 45 -26.86 -7.72 25.59
C TRP A 45 -25.68 -7.27 26.45
N THR A 46 -24.73 -8.17 26.61
CA THR A 46 -23.43 -7.85 27.18
C THR A 46 -22.65 -6.93 26.23
N TYR A 47 -21.66 -6.22 26.79
CA TYR A 47 -20.80 -5.33 25.99
C TYR A 47 -20.10 -6.04 24.84
N PHE A 48 -19.72 -7.31 25.04
CA PHE A 48 -19.06 -8.11 24.02
C PHE A 48 -20.03 -8.53 22.89
N GLU A 49 -21.26 -8.89 23.22
CA GLU A 49 -22.30 -9.21 22.23
C GLU A 49 -22.66 -7.97 21.39
N ALA A 50 -22.79 -6.81 22.03
CA ALA A 50 -23.01 -5.55 21.33
C ALA A 50 -21.84 -5.19 20.39
N PHE A 51 -20.60 -5.33 20.87
CA PHE A 51 -19.40 -5.13 20.04
C PHE A 51 -19.36 -6.10 18.86
N TYR A 52 -19.63 -7.38 19.12
CA TYR A 52 -19.68 -8.41 18.08
C TYR A 52 -20.71 -8.06 17.01
N PHE A 53 -21.94 -7.73 17.40
CA PHE A 53 -23.00 -7.31 16.48
C PHE A 53 -22.58 -6.14 15.58
N ILE A 54 -22.02 -5.08 16.17
CA ILE A 54 -21.60 -3.89 15.42
C ILE A 54 -20.44 -4.24 14.49
N PHE A 55 -19.45 -4.99 14.96
CA PHE A 55 -18.28 -5.40 14.19
C PHE A 55 -18.67 -6.26 12.97
N ILE A 56 -19.45 -7.33 13.16
CA ILE A 56 -19.87 -8.21 12.04
C ILE A 56 -20.76 -7.47 11.03
N SER A 57 -21.51 -6.46 11.50
CA SER A 57 -22.39 -5.66 10.64
C SER A 57 -21.59 -4.66 9.80
N MET A 58 -20.61 -3.95 10.39
CA MET A 58 -19.76 -3.02 9.64
C MET A 58 -18.80 -3.74 8.70
N THR A 59 -18.29 -4.91 9.09
CA THR A 59 -17.47 -5.76 8.22
C THR A 59 -18.29 -6.47 7.13
N THR A 60 -19.62 -6.25 7.11
CA THR A 60 -20.55 -6.85 6.15
C THR A 60 -20.59 -8.38 6.15
N ILE A 61 -20.09 -9.02 7.23
CA ILE A 61 -20.19 -10.48 7.42
C ILE A 61 -21.64 -10.85 7.69
N GLY A 62 -22.29 -10.14 8.63
CA GLY A 62 -23.74 -10.18 8.82
C GLY A 62 -24.35 -11.56 9.08
N PHE A 63 -23.91 -12.28 10.11
CA PHE A 63 -24.46 -13.60 10.46
C PHE A 63 -25.96 -13.58 10.84
N GLY A 64 -26.44 -12.46 11.39
CA GLY A 64 -27.85 -12.28 11.77
C GLY A 64 -28.28 -13.06 13.02
N ASP A 65 -27.33 -13.51 13.82
CA ASP A 65 -27.53 -14.18 15.11
C ASP A 65 -27.93 -13.19 16.22
N TYR A 66 -27.42 -11.96 16.18
CA TYR A 66 -27.88 -10.85 17.01
C TYR A 66 -28.60 -9.83 16.15
N VAL A 67 -29.86 -9.54 16.47
CA VAL A 67 -30.67 -8.50 15.82
C VAL A 67 -31.61 -7.87 16.84
N PRO A 68 -31.81 -6.54 16.81
CA PRO A 68 -32.76 -5.88 17.69
C PRO A 68 -34.19 -6.40 17.47
N GLN A 69 -34.91 -6.71 18.54
CA GLN A 69 -36.25 -7.28 18.42
C GLN A 69 -37.32 -6.21 18.18
N HIS A 70 -37.06 -4.98 18.62
CA HIS A 70 -38.02 -3.90 18.53
C HIS A 70 -37.98 -3.21 17.15
N PRO A 71 -39.12 -3.04 16.44
CA PRO A 71 -39.15 -2.43 15.11
C PRO A 71 -38.53 -1.02 15.04
N ALA A 72 -38.70 -0.23 16.10
CA ALA A 72 -38.08 1.11 16.16
C ALA A 72 -36.55 1.04 16.26
N PHE A 73 -36.00 0.06 17.00
CA PHE A 73 -34.56 -0.10 17.13
C PHE A 73 -33.96 -0.65 15.84
N MET A 74 -34.64 -1.56 15.15
CA MET A 74 -34.25 -2.01 13.80
C MET A 74 -34.07 -0.84 12.81
N MET A 75 -34.99 0.14 12.80
CA MET A 75 -34.87 1.31 11.94
C MET A 75 -33.67 2.18 12.33
N MET A 76 -33.47 2.43 13.62
CA MET A 76 -32.31 3.17 14.13
C MET A 76 -30.99 2.46 13.83
N THR A 77 -30.96 1.15 13.97
CA THR A 77 -29.83 0.28 13.63
C THR A 77 -29.46 0.40 12.17
N THR A 78 -30.44 0.39 11.28
CA THR A 78 -30.20 0.55 9.84
C THR A 78 -29.52 1.88 9.55
N VAL A 79 -30.03 2.98 10.12
CA VAL A 79 -29.43 4.32 9.97
C VAL A 79 -28.01 4.35 10.54
N TYR A 80 -27.80 3.79 11.73
CA TYR A 80 -26.49 3.67 12.35
C TYR A 80 -25.53 2.86 11.44
N LEU A 81 -25.94 1.73 10.88
CA LEU A 81 -25.05 0.95 10.00
C LEU A 81 -24.69 1.71 8.72
N VAL A 82 -25.60 2.50 8.14
CA VAL A 82 -25.29 3.34 6.97
C VAL A 82 -24.16 4.33 7.28
N PHE A 83 -24.24 5.03 8.41
CA PHE A 83 -23.16 5.94 8.82
C PHE A 83 -21.85 5.19 9.16
N GLY A 84 -21.95 4.05 9.83
CA GLY A 84 -20.80 3.21 10.17
C GLY A 84 -20.07 2.69 8.94
N LEU A 85 -20.80 2.30 7.90
CA LEU A 85 -20.22 1.87 6.62
C LEU A 85 -19.56 3.02 5.88
N ALA A 86 -20.11 4.24 5.93
CA ALA A 86 -19.48 5.42 5.34
C ALA A 86 -18.14 5.75 6.04
N LEU A 87 -18.10 5.68 7.38
CA LEU A 87 -16.86 5.83 8.16
C LEU A 87 -15.87 4.72 7.84
N THR A 88 -16.34 3.47 7.74
CA THR A 88 -15.48 2.33 7.40
C THR A 88 -14.88 2.50 6.00
N ALA A 89 -15.64 2.98 5.02
CA ALA A 89 -15.14 3.28 3.68
C ALA A 89 -14.05 4.37 3.70
N MET A 90 -14.23 5.44 4.50
CA MET A 90 -13.20 6.44 4.72
C MET A 90 -11.92 5.82 5.31
N CYS A 91 -12.06 4.96 6.33
CA CYS A 91 -10.92 4.26 6.92
C CYS A 91 -10.22 3.33 5.92
N ILE A 92 -10.96 2.63 5.06
CA ILE A 92 -10.40 1.79 4.01
C ILE A 92 -9.56 2.62 3.03
N ASN A 93 -10.06 3.78 2.59
CA ASN A 93 -9.32 4.68 1.70
C ASN A 93 -7.98 5.11 2.32
N ILE A 94 -8.02 5.49 3.59
CA ILE A 94 -6.82 5.90 4.35
C ILE A 94 -5.82 4.74 4.50
N ILE A 95 -6.32 3.56 4.85
CA ILE A 95 -5.47 2.35 4.96
C ILE A 95 -4.84 2.06 3.60
N GLN A 96 -5.59 2.18 2.50
CA GLN A 96 -5.10 1.94 1.14
C GLN A 96 -3.96 2.90 0.77
N GLU A 97 -4.09 4.19 1.08
CA GLU A 97 -3.01 5.18 0.89
C GLU A 97 -1.75 4.77 1.65
N LYS A 98 -1.87 4.41 2.93
CA LYS A 98 -0.74 3.96 3.75
C LYS A 98 -0.11 2.67 3.27
N LEU A 99 -0.94 1.71 2.83
CA LEU A 99 -0.46 0.43 2.33
C LEU A 99 0.32 0.64 1.03
N SER A 100 -0.15 1.54 0.15
CA SER A 100 0.54 1.90 -1.09
C SER A 100 1.90 2.55 -0.83
N ASP A 101 1.98 3.50 0.11
CA ASP A 101 3.24 4.14 0.48
C ASP A 101 4.24 3.14 1.08
N THR A 102 3.75 2.30 2.00
CA THR A 102 4.55 1.25 2.63
C THR A 102 5.05 0.25 1.59
N PHE A 103 4.20 -0.13 0.64
CA PHE A 103 4.57 -1.04 -0.45
C PHE A 103 5.61 -0.42 -1.38
N ARG A 104 5.52 0.88 -1.67
CA ARG A 104 6.53 1.56 -2.49
C ARG A 104 7.89 1.62 -1.81
N HIS A 105 7.94 1.97 -0.53
CA HIS A 105 9.19 1.95 0.24
C HIS A 105 9.77 0.54 0.40
N ALA A 106 8.92 -0.47 0.59
CA ALA A 106 9.36 -1.86 0.59
C ALA A 106 9.92 -2.25 -0.79
N SER A 107 9.24 -1.88 -1.87
CA SER A 107 9.70 -2.13 -3.24
C SER A 107 11.04 -1.46 -3.56
N GLU A 108 11.27 -0.24 -3.09
CA GLU A 108 12.54 0.48 -3.31
C GLU A 108 13.69 -0.23 -2.61
N LYS A 109 13.52 -0.60 -1.34
CA LYS A 109 14.54 -1.37 -0.58
C LYS A 109 14.82 -2.74 -1.22
N LEU A 110 13.78 -3.41 -1.72
CA LEU A 110 13.94 -4.65 -2.46
C LEU A 110 14.76 -4.42 -3.73
N LYS A 111 14.41 -3.41 -4.55
CA LYS A 111 15.15 -3.06 -5.78
C LYS A 111 16.62 -2.74 -5.50
N GLU A 112 16.92 -2.00 -4.44
CA GLU A 112 18.31 -1.70 -4.04
C GLU A 112 19.07 -2.96 -3.63
N SER A 113 18.46 -3.84 -2.82
CA SER A 113 19.08 -5.10 -2.40
C SER A 113 19.33 -6.05 -3.58
N PHE A 114 18.36 -6.20 -4.48
CA PHE A 114 18.54 -6.97 -5.71
C PHE A 114 19.53 -6.31 -6.66
N GLY A 115 19.55 -4.98 -6.74
CA GLY A 115 20.49 -4.20 -7.55
C GLY A 115 21.94 -4.43 -7.14
N HIS A 116 22.24 -4.45 -5.83
CA HIS A 116 23.57 -4.79 -5.33
C HIS A 116 23.99 -6.23 -5.63
N ILE A 117 23.08 -7.21 -5.47
CA ILE A 117 23.36 -8.61 -5.80
C ILE A 117 23.64 -8.77 -7.31
N MET A 118 22.85 -8.11 -8.16
CA MET A 118 23.05 -8.14 -9.62
C MET A 118 24.34 -7.41 -10.03
N ALA A 119 24.65 -6.25 -9.44
CA ALA A 119 25.88 -5.51 -9.71
C ALA A 119 27.13 -6.35 -9.39
N THR A 120 27.11 -7.09 -8.28
CA THR A 120 28.19 -8.03 -7.92
C THR A 120 28.26 -9.22 -8.87
N ALA A 121 27.12 -9.72 -9.38
CA ALA A 121 27.12 -10.78 -10.39
C ALA A 121 27.73 -10.32 -11.73
N THR A 122 27.47 -9.08 -12.16
CA THR A 122 28.13 -8.49 -13.33
C THR A 122 29.61 -8.19 -13.12
N GLN A 123 30.04 -7.78 -11.92
CA GLN A 123 31.47 -7.60 -11.60
C GLN A 123 32.26 -8.92 -11.57
N GLY A 124 31.58 -10.07 -11.43
CA GLY A 124 32.19 -11.40 -11.60
C GLY A 124 32.47 -11.78 -13.06
N GLU A 125 31.90 -11.07 -14.03
CA GLU A 125 32.08 -11.31 -15.46
C GLU A 125 32.98 -10.24 -16.13
N GLU A 126 33.06 -9.03 -15.56
CA GLU A 126 33.93 -7.93 -16.03
C GLU A 126 35.37 -7.99 -15.45
N ALA A 127 35.91 -9.20 -15.26
CA ALA A 127 37.33 -9.44 -14.97
C ALA A 127 38.02 -10.25 -16.08
N ALA A 128 37.39 -10.38 -17.26
CA ALA A 128 37.89 -11.23 -18.35
C ALA A 128 37.87 -10.57 -19.74
N LEU A 129 38.07 -9.26 -19.85
CA LEU A 129 38.41 -8.65 -21.15
C LEU A 129 39.74 -7.88 -21.09
N PRO A 130 40.84 -8.43 -21.63
CA PRO A 130 42.08 -7.68 -21.79
C PRO A 130 41.98 -6.68 -22.96
N GLU A 131 42.51 -5.47 -22.73
CA GLU A 131 42.79 -4.46 -23.76
C GLU A 131 43.67 -5.02 -24.89
N GLY A 132 43.27 -4.67 -26.13
CA GLY A 132 44.17 -4.38 -27.25
C GLY A 132 45.20 -5.44 -27.66
N LYS A 133 44.84 -6.27 -28.65
CA LYS A 133 45.82 -6.68 -29.67
C LYS A 133 45.14 -6.93 -31.02
N GLU A 134 45.84 -6.51 -32.06
CA GLU A 134 45.44 -6.32 -33.44
C GLU A 134 44.72 -7.52 -34.05
N VAL A 135 43.67 -7.24 -34.84
CA VAL A 135 42.96 -8.23 -35.64
C VAL A 135 43.85 -8.58 -36.83
N GLU A 136 44.68 -9.61 -36.68
CA GLU A 136 45.37 -10.28 -37.78
C GLU A 136 44.32 -11.02 -38.64
N VAL A 137 44.08 -10.48 -39.84
CA VAL A 137 43.13 -11.02 -40.80
C VAL A 137 43.74 -12.29 -41.40
N ALA A 138 43.22 -13.46 -41.00
CA ALA A 138 43.58 -14.72 -41.63
C ALA A 138 42.95 -14.81 -43.03
N GLU A 139 43.76 -14.57 -44.05
CA GLU A 139 43.46 -14.90 -45.45
C GLU A 139 43.56 -16.42 -45.66
N VAL A 140 42.44 -17.11 -45.93
CA VAL A 140 42.48 -18.50 -46.41
C VAL A 140 41.36 -18.76 -47.43
N HIS A 141 41.81 -19.01 -48.67
CA HIS A 141 41.17 -19.69 -49.82
C HIS A 141 40.16 -18.92 -50.70
N GLY A 142 40.72 -18.08 -51.58
CA GLY A 142 40.99 -18.48 -52.96
C GLY A 142 39.82 -19.00 -53.81
N GLY A 143 39.30 -18.15 -54.70
CA GLY A 143 38.37 -18.60 -55.73
C GLY A 143 37.80 -17.48 -56.63
N LYS A 144 38.64 -16.95 -57.53
CA LYS A 144 38.35 -16.38 -58.86
C LYS A 144 37.04 -15.59 -59.13
N THR A 145 37.26 -14.51 -59.90
CA THR A 145 36.42 -13.90 -60.97
C THR A 145 35.47 -12.70 -60.70
N LYS A 146 35.93 -11.54 -61.20
CA LYS A 146 35.33 -10.61 -62.20
C LYS A 146 34.27 -9.56 -61.79
N ASN A 147 34.70 -8.29 -61.96
CA ASN A 147 34.06 -7.07 -62.52
C ASN A 147 32.54 -6.96 -62.68
N SER A 148 32.00 -5.81 -62.26
CA SER A 148 31.24 -4.79 -63.05
C SER A 148 30.59 -3.82 -62.03
N THR A 149 30.98 -2.55 -61.89
CA THR A 149 30.68 -1.39 -62.77
C THR A 149 29.19 -1.14 -62.98
N ASP A 150 28.77 0.04 -62.51
CA ASP A 150 27.61 0.88 -62.83
C ASP A 150 26.19 0.40 -62.52
N THR A 151 25.39 1.30 -61.91
CA THR A 151 24.06 1.81 -62.35
C THR A 151 23.50 2.64 -61.18
N VAL A 152 23.66 3.97 -61.17
CA VAL A 152 22.77 4.99 -61.79
C VAL A 152 21.36 5.03 -61.19
N THR A 153 21.14 6.08 -60.40
CA THR A 153 20.01 7.03 -60.45
C THR A 153 18.74 6.58 -61.18
N VAL A 154 17.61 6.48 -60.46
CA VAL A 154 16.29 6.71 -61.04
C VAL A 154 15.47 7.62 -60.13
N LYS A 155 15.21 8.81 -60.67
CA LYS A 155 14.21 9.81 -60.27
C LYS A 155 13.09 9.71 -61.31
N LYS A 156 11.84 10.02 -60.91
CA LYS A 156 10.58 10.12 -61.67
C LYS A 156 9.79 8.81 -61.82
N GLU A 157 8.47 8.77 -61.78
CA GLU A 157 7.36 9.77 -61.89
C GLU A 157 6.17 9.15 -61.13
N THR A 158 5.25 9.89 -60.50
CA THR A 158 4.08 10.54 -61.14
C THR A 158 3.31 11.28 -60.04
#